data_AF-A0A645J131-F1
#
_entry.id   AF-A0A645J131-F1
#
_cell.length_a   1.000
_cell.length_b   1.000
_cell.length_c   1.000
_cell.angle_alpha   90.00
_cell.angle_beta   90.00
_cell.angle_gamma   90.00
#
_symmetry.space_group_name_H-M   'P 1'
#
loop_
_entity.id
_entity.type
_entity.pdbx_description
1 polymer ?
#
loop_
_entity_poly.entity_id
_entity_poly.type
_entity_poly.pdbx_seq_one_letter_code
_entity_poly.pdbx_strand_id
1 'polypeptide(L)' 'MAGKVIDSNNDEDTDISAVKRGMISVTPVHFDLTNYGIMKMLEGWKISY' A
#
# COMPACT_ATOMS: atom_id res chain seq x y z
N MET A 1 5.38 18.67 4.43
CA MET A 1 5.05 17.27 4.07
C MET A 1 4.14 17.30 2.85
N ALA A 2 4.70 17.45 1.65
CA ALA A 2 3.95 17.17 0.43
C ALA A 2 4.95 16.53 -0.54
N GLY A 3 4.80 15.22 -0.76
CA GLY A 3 5.57 14.51 -1.76
C GLY A 3 5.17 14.99 -3.16
N LYS A 4 6.12 14.99 -4.09
CA LYS A 4 5.82 15.21 -5.51
C LYS A 4 5.14 13.96 -6.05
N VAL A 5 3.99 14.11 -6.70
CA VAL A 5 3.35 12.99 -7.42
C VAL A 5 4.31 12.54 -8.51
N ILE A 6 4.80 11.32 -8.36
CA ILE A 6 5.62 10.62 -9.34
C ILE A 6 4.67 9.82 -10.21
N ASP A 7 4.64 10.09 -11.52
CA ASP A 7 3.86 9.30 -12.47
C ASP A 7 4.66 8.03 -12.78
N SER A 8 4.55 7.05 -11.89
CA SER A 8 5.11 5.71 -12.06
C SER A 8 3.96 4.79 -12.39
N ASN A 9 4.03 4.10 -13.54
CA ASN A 9 3.07 3.09 -14.06
C ASN A 9 1.89 2.80 -13.13
N ASN A 10 0.94 3.74 -13.07
CA ASN A 10 -0.18 3.64 -12.16
C ASN A 10 -1.08 2.51 -12.66
N ASP A 11 -1.23 1.47 -11.84
CA ASP A 11 -2.18 0.39 -12.13
C ASP A 11 -3.57 1.00 -12.36
N GLU A 12 -4.38 0.37 -13.22
CA GLU A 12 -5.68 0.90 -13.61
C GLU A 12 -6.63 1.03 -12.41
N ASP A 13 -6.42 0.22 -11.38
CA ASP A 13 -7.22 0.16 -10.15
C ASP A 13 -6.70 1.06 -9.02
N THR A 14 -5.66 1.86 -9.27
CA THR A 14 -5.19 2.85 -8.29
C THR A 14 -6.19 4.00 -8.11
N ASP A 15 -6.14 4.62 -6.94
CA ASP A 15 -6.86 5.86 -6.64
C ASP A 15 -6.47 7.01 -7.59
N ILE A 16 -5.18 7.09 -7.96
CA ILE A 16 -4.66 8.04 -8.94
C ILE A 16 -5.35 7.84 -10.30
N SER A 17 -5.43 6.61 -10.79
CA SER A 17 -6.10 6.28 -12.06
C SER A 17 -7.60 6.62 -12.01
N ALA A 18 -8.28 6.35 -10.88
CA ALA A 18 -9.69 6.69 -10.71
C ALA A 18 -9.94 8.21 -10.78
N VAL A 19 -9.13 9.01 -10.08
CA VAL A 19 -9.25 10.49 -10.09
C VAL A 19 -8.91 11.05 -11.48
N LYS A 20 -7.89 10.52 -12.17
CA LYS A 20 -7.56 10.92 -13.55
C LYS A 20 -8.72 10.68 -14.52
N ARG A 21 -9.57 9.67 -14.28
CA ARG A 21 -10.78 9.38 -15.07
C ARG A 21 -12.03 10.16 -14.62
N GLY A 22 -11.89 11.10 -13.67
CA GLY A 22 -13.00 11.91 -13.16
C GLY A 22 -13.96 11.15 -12.23
N MET A 23 -13.53 10.03 -11.65
CA MET A 23 -14.31 9.23 -10.72
C MET A 23 -13.98 9.59 -9.26
N ILE A 24 -14.90 9.28 -8.34
CA ILE A 24 -14.63 9.31 -6.91
C ILE A 24 -13.91 8.01 -6.52
N SER A 25 -12.80 8.11 -5.81
CA SER A 25 -12.09 6.96 -5.24
C SER A 25 -12.35 6.83 -3.74
N VAL A 26 -12.64 5.62 -3.28
CA VAL A 26 -12.79 5.30 -1.86
C VAL A 26 -11.87 4.13 -1.55
N THR A 27 -10.76 4.41 -0.87
CA THR A 27 -9.75 3.41 -0.50
C THR A 27 -9.83 3.12 1.00
N PRO A 28 -10.37 1.97 1.44
CA PRO A 28 -10.33 1.59 2.84
C PRO A 28 -8.87 1.37 3.26
N VAL A 29 -8.49 1.92 4.40
CA VAL A 29 -7.13 1.78 4.95
C VAL A 29 -7.18 0.99 6.25
N HIS A 30 -6.13 0.21 6.50
CA HIS A 30 -5.98 -0.49 7.76
C HIS A 30 -5.60 0.50 8.87
N PHE A 31 -6.29 0.42 10.01
CA PHE A 31 -5.91 1.14 11.22
C PHE A 31 -4.78 0.42 11.97
N ASP A 32 -4.85 -0.91 12.03
CA ASP A 32 -3.78 -1.75 12.55
C ASP A 32 -2.78 -2.08 11.43
N LEU A 33 -1.53 -1.65 11.61
CA LEU A 33 -0.47 -1.85 10.62
C LEU A 33 0.27 -3.19 10.79
N THR A 34 -0.15 -4.00 11.75
CA THR A 34 0.42 -5.33 11.97
C THR A 34 0.05 -6.24 10.81
N ASN A 35 1.03 -6.61 9.99
CA ASN A 35 0.83 -7.62 8.94
C ASN A 35 0.83 -9.03 9.56
N TYR A 36 -0.34 -9.48 10.02
CA TYR A 36 -0.51 -10.81 10.62
C TYR A 36 -0.18 -11.95 9.65
N GLY A 37 -0.33 -11.75 8.34
CA GLY A 37 -0.09 -12.77 7.33
C GLY A 37 1.36 -13.24 7.24
N ILE A 38 2.31 -12.40 7.67
CA ILE A 38 3.74 -12.74 7.63
C ILE A 38 4.29 -13.22 8.98
N MET A 39 3.49 -13.21 10.05
CA MET A 39 3.98 -13.50 11.41
C MET A 39 4.59 -14.89 11.52
N LYS A 40 3.96 -15.91 10.91
CA LYS A 40 4.51 -17.28 10.90
C LYS A 40 5.82 -17.42 10.15
N MET A 41 6.00 -16.64 9.08
CA MET A 41 7.27 -16.61 8.37
C MET A 41 8.37 -15.98 9.24
N LEU A 42 8.05 -14.88 9.95
CA LEU A 42 8.98 -14.18 10.82
C LEU A 42 9.42 -15.03 12.03
N GLU A 43 8.53 -15.84 12.61
CA GLU A 43 8.88 -16.78 13.71
C GLU A 43 10.04 -17.71 13.33
N GLY A 44 10.16 -18.07 12.05
CA GLY A 44 11.22 -18.95 11.55
C GLY A 44 12.53 -18.25 11.20
N TRP A 45 12.60 -16.92 11.29
CA TRP A 45 13.81 -16.17 10.93
C TRP A 45 14.92 -16.41 11.96
N LYS A 46 16.02 -17.01 11.51
CA LYS A 46 17.26 -17.14 12.31
C LYS A 46 18.04 -15.84 12.25
N ILE A 47 17.63 -14.88 13.07
CA ILE A 47 18.32 -13.60 13.17
C ILE A 47 19.54 -13.83 14.08
N SER A 48 20.74 -13.80 13.50
CA SER A 48 22.01 -13.78 14.25
C SER A 48 22.39 -12.32 14.50
N TYR A 49 22.82 -12.01 15.74
CA TYR A 49 23.49 -10.76 16.08
C TYR A 49 25.00 -10.94 16.00
#